data_AF-A0A0K8RKE2-F1
#
_entry.id   AF-A0A0K8RKE2-F1
#
_cell.length_a   1.000
_cell.length_b   1.000
_cell.length_c   1.000
_cell.angle_alpha   90.00
_cell.angle_beta   90.00
_cell.angle_gamma   90.00
#
_symmetry.space_group_name_H-M   'P 1'
#
loop_
_entity.id
_entity.type
_entity.pdbx_description
1 polymer ?
#
loop_
_entity_poly.entity_id
_entity_poly.type
_entity_poly.pdbx_seq_one_letter_code
_entity_poly.pdbx_strand_id
1 'polypeptide(L)' 'MRSSFVFCLLAMCYIASANATSCWMKMAIPSVPCLLLCQHDNGGTELLLKENGTPCKMPGGRNGECENGE' A
#
# COMPACT_ATOMS: atom_id res chain seq x y z
N MET A 1 16.60 32.38 -18.57
CA MET A 1 15.26 31.74 -18.62
C MET A 1 15.27 30.20 -18.51
N ARG A 2 16.42 29.51 -18.28
CA ARG A 2 16.43 28.04 -18.11
C ARG A 2 16.30 27.58 -16.65
N SER A 3 16.70 28.43 -15.70
CA SER A 3 16.67 28.11 -14.26
C SER A 3 15.23 27.99 -13.73
N SER A 4 14.31 28.88 -14.12
CA SER A 4 12.90 28.82 -13.69
C SER A 4 12.20 27.52 -14.08
N PHE A 5 12.56 26.92 -15.23
CA PHE A 5 11.94 25.68 -15.70
C PHE A 5 12.35 24.48 -14.83
N VAL A 6 13.62 24.45 -14.39
CA VAL A 6 14.13 23.41 -13.49
C VAL A 6 13.47 23.51 -12.11
N PHE A 7 13.27 24.73 -11.59
CA PHE A 7 12.56 24.94 -10.32
C PHE A 7 11.09 24.48 -10.40
N CYS A 8 10.39 24.77 -11.50
CA CYS A 8 9.01 24.30 -11.68
C CYS A 8 8.91 22.77 -11.78
N LEU A 9 9.86 22.11 -12.46
CA LEU A 9 9.90 20.65 -12.53
C LEU A 9 10.17 20.01 -11.16
N LEU A 10 11.11 20.57 -10.38
CA LEU A 10 11.39 20.12 -9.02
C LEU A 10 10.16 20.23 -8.11
N ALA A 11 9.41 21.34 -8.21
CA ALA A 11 8.18 21.53 -7.44
C ALA A 11 7.10 20.49 -7.80
N MET A 12 6.90 20.20 -9.08
CA MET A 12 5.96 19.17 -9.52
C MET A 12 6.35 17.78 -9.03
N CYS A 13 7.65 17.44 -9.11
CA CYS A 13 8.16 16.17 -8.57
C CYS A 13 7.91 16.05 -7.08
N TYR A 14 8.14 17.13 -6.30
CA TYR A 14 7.89 17.14 -4.87
C TYR A 14 6.42 16.89 -4.51
N ILE A 15 5.49 17.50 -5.25
CA ILE A 15 4.05 17.31 -5.04
C ILE A 15 3.63 15.89 -5.41
N ALA A 16 4.16 15.34 -6.51
CA ALA A 16 3.88 13.97 -6.92
C ALA A 16 4.41 12.94 -5.89
N SER A 17 5.61 13.16 -5.36
CA SER A 17 6.18 12.31 -4.30
C SER A 17 5.38 12.38 -3.00
N ALA A 18 4.82 13.54 -2.65
CA ALA A 18 3.98 13.70 -1.47
C ALA A 18 2.57 13.11 -1.63
N ASN A 19 2.06 13.02 -2.87
CA ASN A 19 0.74 12.44 -3.16
C ASN A 19 0.77 10.93 -3.39
N ALA A 20 1.95 10.34 -3.57
CA ALA A 20 2.10 8.90 -3.40
C ALA A 20 1.85 8.62 -1.93
N THR A 21 0.66 8.11 -1.61
CA THR A 21 0.28 7.67 -0.27
C THR A 21 1.22 6.51 0.07
N SER A 22 2.34 6.85 0.70
CA SER A 22 3.40 5.92 1.01
C SER A 22 2.96 5.09 2.20
N CYS A 23 2.70 3.83 1.92
CA CYS A 23 2.48 2.85 2.96
C CYS A 23 3.77 2.68 3.77
N TRP A 24 3.88 3.37 4.89
CA TRP A 24 5.06 3.32 5.76
C TRP A 24 5.24 1.95 6.40
N MET A 25 4.14 1.36 6.87
CA MET A 25 4.15 0.06 7.53
C MET A 25 3.06 -0.85 6.97
N LYS A 26 3.46 -2.01 6.46
CA LYS A 26 2.53 -3.07 6.03
C LYS A 26 2.52 -4.19 7.06
N MET A 27 1.36 -4.54 7.58
CA MET A 27 1.16 -5.64 8.52
C MET A 27 0.13 -6.62 7.97
N ALA A 28 0.44 -7.92 8.02
CA ALA A 28 -0.55 -8.95 7.72
C ALA A 28 -1.51 -9.11 8.90
N ILE A 29 -2.81 -9.27 8.61
CA ILE A 29 -3.83 -9.41 9.65
C ILE A 29 -4.14 -10.91 9.82
N PRO A 30 -3.92 -11.51 11.02
CA PRO A 30 -4.08 -12.95 11.21
C PRO A 30 -5.51 -13.47 11.00
N SER A 31 -6.52 -12.63 11.24
CA SER A 31 -7.93 -12.98 11.07
C SER A 31 -8.41 -12.90 9.62
N VAL A 32 -7.76 -12.11 8.77
CA VAL A 32 -8.10 -11.90 7.35
C VAL A 32 -6.82 -11.97 6.51
N PRO A 33 -6.36 -13.19 6.15
CA PRO A 33 -5.01 -13.43 5.61
C PRO A 33 -4.74 -12.82 4.22
N CYS A 34 -5.81 -12.42 3.52
CA CYS A 34 -5.78 -11.77 2.22
C CYS A 34 -5.90 -10.24 2.27
N LEU A 35 -5.90 -9.67 3.48
CA LEU A 35 -5.81 -8.24 3.72
C LEU A 35 -4.51 -7.87 4.42
N LEU A 36 -3.99 -6.71 4.04
CA LEU A 36 -2.83 -6.06 4.63
C LEU A 36 -3.29 -4.76 5.27
N LEU A 37 -2.94 -4.55 6.53
CA LEU A 37 -3.05 -3.23 7.13
C LEU A 37 -1.87 -2.39 6.65
N CYS A 38 -2.18 -1.24 6.07
CA CYS A 38 -1.21 -0.25 5.68
C CYS A 38 -1.35 0.97 6.58
N GLN A 39 -0.27 1.34 7.27
CA GLN A 39 -0.20 2.57 8.06
C GLN A 39 0.57 3.62 7.29
N HIS A 40 -0.04 4.79 7.17
CA HIS A 40 0.53 5.97 6.53
C HIS A 40 1.33 6.81 7.52
N ASP A 41 2.27 7.58 6.98
CA ASP A 41 3.09 8.55 7.72
C ASP A 41 2.26 9.61 8.45
N ASN A 42 1.05 9.90 7.95
CA ASN A 42 0.11 10.84 8.56
C ASN A 42 -0.72 10.22 9.71
N GLY A 43 -0.43 8.96 10.10
CA GLY A 43 -1.15 8.20 11.12
C GLY A 43 -2.45 7.55 10.63
N GLY A 44 -2.84 7.76 9.37
CA GLY A 44 -3.96 7.07 8.75
C GLY A 44 -3.67 5.58 8.57
N THR A 45 -4.73 4.77 8.62
CA THR A 45 -4.65 3.34 8.32
C THR A 45 -5.62 2.99 7.20
N GLU A 46 -5.16 2.21 6.23
CA GLU A 46 -5.98 1.67 5.15
C GLU A 46 -5.83 0.14 5.09
N LEU A 47 -6.82 -0.53 4.53
CA LEU A 47 -6.77 -1.95 4.23
C LEU A 47 -6.46 -2.13 2.75
N LEU A 48 -5.37 -2.84 2.47
CA LEU A 48 -4.94 -3.18 1.13
C LEU A 48 -5.22 -4.66 0.85
N LEU A 49 -5.65 -4.92 -0.37
CA LEU A 49 -5.80 -6.28 -0.89
C LEU A 49 -4.40 -6.86 -1.13
N LYS A 50 -4.21 -8.12 -0.71
CA LYS A 50 -3.03 -8.89 -1.10
C LYS A 50 -3.14 -9.25 -2.59
N GLU A 51 -2.00 -9.54 -3.21
CA GLU A 51 -1.98 -9.92 -4.62
C GLU A 51 -2.76 -11.22 -4.85
N ASN A 52 -3.51 -11.29 -5.96
CA ASN A 52 -4.24 -12.50 -6.32
C ASN A 52 -3.25 -13.67 -6.52
N GLY A 53 -3.65 -14.87 -6.06
CA GLY A 53 -2.78 -16.05 -6.07
C GLY A 53 -1.82 -16.12 -4.88
N THR A 54 -1.80 -15.13 -3.98
CA THR A 54 -0.96 -15.24 -2.77
C THR A 54 -1.47 -16.37 -1.88
N PRO A 55 -0.62 -17.32 -1.44
CA PRO A 55 -1.04 -18.37 -0.54
C PRO A 55 -1.60 -17.80 0.77
N CYS A 56 -2.77 -18.28 1.17
CA CYS A 56 -3.45 -17.89 2.38
C CYS A 56 -3.84 -19.12 3.21
N LYS A 57 -3.98 -18.91 4.52
CA LYS A 57 -4.47 -19.93 5.44
C LYS A 57 -5.36 -19.27 6.47
N MET A 58 -6.65 -19.58 6.41
CA MET A 58 -7.57 -19.14 7.45
C MET A 58 -7.30 -19.89 8.77
N PRO A 59 -7.49 -19.26 9.93
CA PRO A 59 -7.43 -19.93 11.22
C PRO A 59 -8.37 -21.14 11.25
N GLY A 60 -7.84 -22.35 11.43
CA GLY A 60 -8.62 -23.60 11.42
C GLY A 60 -9.07 -24.07 10.02
N GLY A 61 -8.73 -23.34 8.96
CA GLY A 61 -9.08 -23.65 7.57
C GLY A 61 -8.01 -24.45 6.83
N ARG A 62 -8.35 -24.81 5.59
CA ARG A 62 -7.42 -25.40 4.61
C ARG A 62 -6.56 -24.29 3.99
N ASN A 63 -5.44 -24.68 3.40
CA ASN A 63 -4.65 -23.75 2.58
C ASN A 63 -5.48 -23.34 1.36
N GLY A 64 -5.40 -22.06 1.00
CA GLY A 64 -6.04 -21.48 -0.19
C GLY A 64 -5.12 -20.44 -0.82
N GLU A 65 -5.66 -19.72 -1.79
CA GLU A 65 -5.01 -18.60 -2.45
C GLU A 65 -5.95 -17.41 -2.37
N CYS A 66 -5.38 -16.20 -2.25
CA CYS A 66 -6.18 -14.99 -2.22
C CYS A 66 -6.78 -14.69 -3.58
N GLU A 67 -8.08 -14.42 -3.62
CA GLU A 67 -8.77 -13.95 -4.81
C GLU A 67 -9.60 -12.71 -4.45
N ASN A 68 -9.21 -11.55 -4.98
CA ASN A 68 -9.89 -10.27 -4.72
C ASN A 68 -10.00 -9.91 -3.22
N GLY A 69 -9.07 -10.40 -2.40
CA GLY A 69 -9.05 -10.15 -0.94
C GLY A 69 -9.73 -11.22 -0.09
N GLU A 70 -10.20 -12.32 -0.69
CA GLU A 70 -10.82 -13.46 -0.02
C GLU A 70 -9.94 -14.72 -0.04
#